data_AF-A0A3C1W3F7-F1
#
_entry.id   AF-A0A3C1W3F7-F1
#
_cell.length_a   1.000
_cell.length_b   1.000
_cell.length_c   1.000
_cell.angle_alpha   90.00
_cell.angle_beta   90.00
_cell.angle_gamma   90.00
#
_symmetry.space_group_name_H-M   'P 1'
#
loop_
_entity.id
_entity.type
_entity.pdbx_description
1 polymer ?
#
loop_
_entity_poly.entity_id
_entity_poly.type
_entity_poly.pdbx_seq_one_letter_code
_entity_poly.pdbx_strand_id
1 'polypeptide(L)'
;MFCLSILGAQENESPEALLDALLPNARKIEEFDRLVDDLGADGFKVRKEAMDRLLEAPLIPDRVLQRGLKSEEPEIRARVREVIKQGGIARSEAVFRRALELLAAGEEKGLLNKVAAVLEGGLTVNGALAARVGSKISLPEDAELLGRLAGAGSTSARRMAAAGAEAIEEAGMGILRDLLEDTEESVRMQAAVGLANLGQIAGARGLAEFLDSESTVARIRAWEGLQALTGRNFGYSPIDRPDIRKAARQKWEEFLKGEFVLKGRVGESRAIALFNGRNLAGWTHYRRGNEVAPNEGTWKVEDGVLRCPGEGPGDLRTNAEFEDYVLVVSYRASQPVADGGIGVMMTPREGQPAVGFRRDGGDYLEVQLLPGRSGDLYKIGGFQAKVEGKELGFAQRRMREVKEPLNEWHEMRLEVRDGLVRVYLNGLLVNEAVGHEKPGRILLREERSKLEFRQVTLLPVGG
;
A
#
# COMPACT_ATOMS: atom_id res chain seq x y z
N MET A 1 -0.55 -23.77 35.25
CA MET A 1 -1.90 -23.30 35.64
C MET A 1 -1.94 -21.80 35.99
N PHE A 2 -0.82 -21.17 36.36
CA PHE A 2 -0.71 -19.70 36.61
C PHE A 2 -0.58 -18.81 35.35
N CYS A 3 -0.44 -19.39 34.15
CA CYS A 3 -0.18 -18.64 32.90
C CYS A 3 -1.43 -17.95 32.30
N LEU A 4 -2.63 -18.41 32.68
CA LEU A 4 -3.90 -17.89 32.15
C LEU A 4 -4.47 -16.73 32.99
N SER A 5 -4.02 -16.52 34.24
CA SER A 5 -4.67 -15.59 35.16
C SER A 5 -4.16 -14.14 35.10
N ILE A 6 -2.93 -13.88 34.64
CA ILE A 6 -2.40 -12.51 34.53
C ILE A 6 -2.88 -11.84 33.23
N LEU A 7 -2.88 -12.56 32.10
CA LEU A 7 -3.42 -12.04 30.83
C LEU A 7 -4.93 -11.77 30.91
N GLY A 8 -5.69 -12.60 31.64
CA GLY A 8 -7.12 -12.40 31.87
C GLY A 8 -7.46 -11.24 32.82
N ALA A 9 -6.52 -10.77 33.63
CA ALA A 9 -6.72 -9.60 34.51
C ALA A 9 -6.52 -8.26 33.79
N GLN A 10 -5.86 -8.26 32.63
CA GLN A 10 -5.46 -7.06 31.88
C GLN A 10 -6.37 -6.74 30.68
N GLU A 11 -7.44 -7.51 30.44
CA GLU A 11 -8.33 -7.28 29.29
C GLU A 11 -9.12 -5.95 29.38
N ASN A 12 -9.28 -5.38 30.58
CA ASN A 12 -10.00 -4.13 30.86
C ASN A 12 -9.10 -2.97 31.35
N GLU A 13 -7.77 -3.10 31.31
CA GLU A 13 -6.86 -2.04 31.75
C GLU A 13 -6.67 -0.96 30.67
N SER A 14 -6.59 0.31 31.09
CA SER A 14 -6.30 1.42 30.18
C SER A 14 -4.87 1.29 29.62
N PRO A 15 -4.58 1.84 28.42
CA PRO A 15 -3.22 1.80 27.89
C PRO A 15 -2.21 2.51 28.81
N GLU A 16 -2.61 3.57 29.51
CA GLU A 16 -1.75 4.21 30.52
C GLU A 16 -1.39 3.26 31.67
N ALA A 17 -2.36 2.52 32.21
CA ALA A 17 -2.11 1.56 33.29
C ALA A 17 -1.17 0.43 32.85
N LEU A 18 -1.33 -0.06 31.61
CA LEU A 18 -0.43 -1.06 31.03
C LEU A 18 0.99 -0.54 30.84
N LEU A 19 1.15 0.73 30.42
CA LEU A 19 2.46 1.38 30.32
C LEU A 19 3.09 1.60 31.70
N ASP A 20 2.31 2.02 32.69
CA ASP A 20 2.78 2.20 34.07
C ASP A 20 3.20 0.87 34.71
N ALA A 21 2.54 -0.24 34.36
CA ALA A 21 2.94 -1.58 34.80
C ALA A 21 4.32 -1.98 34.25
N LEU A 22 4.71 -1.44 33.09
CA LEU A 22 6.01 -1.66 32.46
C LEU A 22 7.07 -0.69 32.96
N LEU A 23 6.70 0.51 33.42
CA LEU A 23 7.66 1.52 33.84
C LEU A 23 7.97 1.40 35.35
N PRO A 24 9.24 1.24 35.75
CA PRO A 24 9.61 1.28 37.15
C PRO A 24 9.61 2.71 37.67
N ASN A 25 9.04 2.90 38.86
CA ASN A 25 9.13 4.17 39.60
C ASN A 25 10.54 4.37 40.21
N ALA A 26 10.88 5.59 40.65
CA ALA A 26 12.21 5.92 41.18
C ALA A 26 12.71 4.93 42.26
N ARG A 27 11.81 4.50 43.15
CA ARG A 27 12.11 3.52 44.20
C ARG A 27 12.45 2.13 43.63
N LYS A 28 11.70 1.67 42.62
CA LYS A 28 12.00 0.43 41.90
C LYS A 28 13.32 0.52 41.14
N ILE A 29 13.67 1.69 40.61
CA ILE A 29 14.94 1.80 39.91
C ILE A 29 16.13 1.74 40.87
N GLU A 30 16.06 2.41 42.02
CA GLU A 30 17.07 2.23 43.08
C GLU A 30 17.18 0.77 43.54
N GLU A 31 16.04 0.08 43.60
CA GLU A 31 16.01 -1.34 43.92
C GLU A 31 16.70 -2.20 42.85
N PHE A 32 16.44 -1.96 41.56
CA PHE A 32 17.16 -2.65 40.49
C PHE A 32 18.64 -2.31 40.47
N ASP A 33 18.99 -1.04 40.74
CA ASP A 33 20.36 -0.59 40.85
C ASP A 33 21.11 -1.35 41.96
N ARG A 34 20.46 -1.63 43.10
CA ARG A 34 21.03 -2.46 44.17
C ARG A 34 21.09 -3.94 43.79
N LEU A 35 20.05 -4.47 43.17
CA LEU A 35 20.02 -5.87 42.73
C LEU A 35 21.15 -6.17 41.72
N VAL A 36 21.49 -5.22 40.86
CA VAL A 36 22.64 -5.36 39.93
C VAL A 36 23.98 -5.38 40.68
N ASP A 37 24.16 -4.56 41.72
CA ASP A 37 25.36 -4.62 42.56
C ASP A 37 25.45 -5.96 43.30
N ASP A 38 24.31 -6.45 43.81
CA ASP A 38 24.20 -7.71 44.53
C ASP A 38 24.52 -8.94 43.65
N LEU A 39 24.55 -8.81 42.31
CA LEU A 39 25.04 -9.87 41.41
C LEU A 39 26.53 -10.17 41.57
N GLY A 40 27.31 -9.24 42.15
CA GLY A 40 28.74 -9.36 42.44
C GLY A 40 29.06 -9.78 43.87
N ALA A 41 28.09 -9.77 44.79
CA ALA A 41 28.31 -9.99 46.23
C ALA A 41 29.01 -11.33 46.53
N ASP A 42 29.93 -11.40 47.49
CA ASP A 42 30.68 -12.63 47.83
C ASP A 42 29.77 -13.82 48.23
N GLY A 43 28.62 -13.53 48.85
CA GLY A 43 27.66 -14.53 49.31
C GLY A 43 26.80 -15.10 48.20
N PHE A 44 26.90 -16.42 47.95
CA PHE A 44 26.08 -17.13 46.94
C PHE A 44 24.58 -16.86 47.08
N LYS A 45 24.05 -16.83 48.31
CA LYS A 45 22.63 -16.62 48.57
C LYS A 45 22.15 -15.25 48.10
N VAL A 46 22.94 -14.19 48.35
CA VAL A 46 22.64 -12.82 47.93
C VAL A 46 22.61 -12.72 46.41
N ARG A 47 23.64 -13.28 45.73
CA ARG A 47 23.70 -13.28 44.27
C ARG A 47 22.53 -14.03 43.62
N LYS A 48 22.15 -15.17 44.20
CA LYS A 48 21.03 -15.98 43.69
C LYS A 48 19.70 -15.23 43.86
N GLU A 49 19.45 -14.66 45.03
CA GLU A 49 18.23 -13.87 45.28
C GLU A 49 18.16 -12.66 44.34
N ALA A 50 19.28 -11.97 44.10
CA ALA A 50 19.34 -10.88 43.14
C ALA A 50 19.02 -11.33 41.71
N MET A 51 19.59 -12.46 41.29
CA MET A 51 19.34 -13.06 39.98
C MET A 51 17.87 -13.42 39.78
N ASP A 52 17.28 -14.16 40.72
CA ASP A 52 15.88 -14.62 40.63
C ASP A 52 14.92 -13.40 40.54
N ARG A 53 15.15 -12.37 41.34
CA ARG A 53 14.34 -11.14 41.33
C ARG A 53 14.48 -10.33 40.04
N LEU A 54 15.66 -10.29 39.44
CA LEU A 54 15.88 -9.62 38.16
C LEU A 54 15.25 -10.41 36.99
N LEU A 55 15.25 -11.73 37.05
CA LEU A 55 14.62 -12.58 36.03
C LEU A 55 13.08 -12.49 36.05
N GLU A 56 12.49 -12.33 37.23
CA GLU A 56 11.05 -12.18 37.41
C GLU A 56 10.55 -10.75 37.17
N ALA A 57 11.45 -9.77 37.06
CA ALA A 57 11.10 -8.38 36.86
C ALA A 57 10.39 -8.16 35.50
N PRO A 58 9.30 -7.38 35.43
CA PRO A 58 8.60 -7.11 34.18
C PRO A 58 9.48 -6.33 33.20
N LEU A 59 10.07 -5.20 33.60
CA LEU A 59 11.04 -4.47 32.80
C LEU A 59 12.08 -3.83 33.70
N ILE A 60 13.35 -4.13 33.43
CA ILE A 60 14.49 -3.47 34.05
C ILE A 60 14.92 -2.34 33.10
N PRO A 61 15.05 -1.08 33.55
CA PRO A 61 15.44 0.01 32.66
C PRO A 61 16.80 -0.23 32.02
N ASP A 62 16.95 0.14 30.74
CA ASP A 62 18.21 -0.02 30.02
C ASP A 62 19.36 0.69 30.75
N ARG A 63 19.13 1.86 31.38
CA ARG A 63 20.17 2.53 32.18
C ARG A 63 20.77 1.65 33.28
N VAL A 64 19.96 0.80 33.91
CA VAL A 64 20.40 -0.11 34.97
C VAL A 64 21.19 -1.26 34.36
N LEU A 65 20.68 -1.84 33.27
CA LEU A 65 21.35 -2.92 32.55
C LEU A 65 22.69 -2.46 31.96
N GLN A 66 22.75 -1.28 31.32
CA GLN A 66 23.97 -0.68 30.78
C GLN A 66 25.00 -0.39 31.86
N ARG A 67 24.56 0.10 33.03
CA ARG A 67 25.45 0.27 34.19
C ARG A 67 26.07 -1.09 34.59
N GLY A 68 25.25 -2.13 34.69
CA GLY A 68 25.71 -3.48 34.98
C GLY A 68 26.68 -4.05 33.92
N LEU A 69 26.40 -3.83 32.63
CA LEU A 69 27.26 -4.24 31.52
C LEU A 69 28.60 -3.49 31.48
N LYS A 70 28.65 -2.26 32.01
CA LYS A 70 29.86 -1.43 32.14
C LYS A 70 30.59 -1.60 33.48
N SER A 71 30.09 -2.44 34.39
CA SER A 71 30.73 -2.69 35.69
C SER A 71 32.16 -3.20 35.52
N GLU A 72 33.07 -2.81 36.41
CA GLU A 72 34.45 -3.30 36.46
C GLU A 72 34.51 -4.80 36.81
N GLU A 73 33.50 -5.32 37.52
CA GLU A 73 33.43 -6.73 37.92
C GLU A 73 32.97 -7.65 36.78
N PRO A 74 33.80 -8.64 36.36
CA PRO A 74 33.44 -9.56 35.27
C PRO A 74 32.19 -10.39 35.55
N GLU A 75 31.97 -10.71 36.81
CA GLU A 75 30.88 -11.55 37.28
C GLU A 75 29.52 -10.85 37.14
N ILE A 76 29.44 -9.56 37.53
CA ILE A 76 28.25 -8.72 37.32
C ILE A 76 27.95 -8.65 35.82
N ARG A 77 28.94 -8.36 34.97
CA ARG A 77 28.76 -8.31 33.51
C ARG A 77 28.20 -9.62 32.95
N ALA A 78 28.71 -10.77 33.40
CA ALA A 78 28.25 -12.07 32.95
C ALA A 78 26.79 -12.36 33.35
N ARG A 79 26.41 -12.07 34.60
CA ARG A 79 25.04 -12.29 35.08
C ARG A 79 24.03 -11.33 34.48
N VAL A 80 24.40 -10.07 34.28
CA VAL A 80 23.53 -9.09 33.60
C VAL A 80 23.23 -9.54 32.16
N ARG A 81 24.20 -10.11 31.44
CA ARG A 81 23.93 -10.72 30.12
C ARG A 81 22.94 -11.87 30.20
N GLU A 82 22.99 -12.68 31.26
CA GLU A 82 22.04 -13.78 31.45
C GLU A 82 20.64 -13.26 31.82
N VAL A 83 20.54 -12.21 32.63
CA VAL A 83 19.26 -11.53 32.92
C VAL A 83 18.65 -10.97 31.64
N ILE A 84 19.45 -10.34 30.77
CA ILE A 84 18.98 -9.85 29.46
C ILE A 84 18.48 -11.01 28.59
N LYS A 85 19.15 -12.15 28.65
CA LYS A 85 18.84 -13.33 27.83
C LYS A 85 17.60 -14.10 28.32
N GLN A 86 17.40 -14.18 29.64
CA GLN A 86 16.35 -15.00 30.27
C GLN A 86 15.16 -14.19 30.80
N GLY A 87 15.33 -12.88 31.01
CA GLY A 87 14.31 -12.00 31.59
C GLY A 87 13.04 -11.99 30.77
N GLY A 88 11.91 -11.76 31.44
CA GLY A 88 10.53 -11.85 30.94
C GLY A 88 10.12 -10.93 29.77
N ILE A 89 11.06 -10.52 28.91
CA ILE A 89 10.90 -9.68 27.73
C ILE A 89 9.68 -10.09 26.91
N ALA A 90 9.48 -11.37 26.61
CA ALA A 90 8.35 -11.83 25.81
C ALA A 90 6.98 -11.50 26.44
N ARG A 91 6.89 -11.53 27.78
CA ARG A 91 5.66 -11.14 28.50
C ARG A 91 5.47 -9.64 28.46
N SER A 92 6.53 -8.88 28.69
CA SER A 92 6.49 -7.42 28.72
C SER A 92 6.25 -6.82 27.35
N GLU A 93 6.79 -7.43 26.29
CA GLU A 93 6.47 -7.11 24.90
C GLU A 93 5.00 -7.40 24.57
N ALA A 94 4.40 -8.45 25.15
CA ALA A 94 2.98 -8.72 24.96
C ALA A 94 2.10 -7.64 25.61
N VAL A 95 2.43 -7.23 26.85
CA VAL A 95 1.76 -6.12 27.56
C VAL A 95 1.95 -4.81 26.80
N PHE A 96 3.17 -4.52 26.35
CA PHE A 96 3.47 -3.31 25.61
C PHE A 96 2.74 -3.25 24.27
N ARG A 97 2.74 -4.36 23.52
CA ARG A 97 1.99 -4.47 22.27
C ARG A 97 0.51 -4.21 22.50
N ARG A 98 -0.08 -4.76 23.57
CA ARG A 98 -1.48 -4.53 23.91
C ARG A 98 -1.77 -3.06 24.21
N ALA A 99 -0.90 -2.39 24.99
CA ALA A 99 -1.03 -0.97 25.27
C ALA A 99 -1.00 -0.14 23.96
N LEU A 100 -0.09 -0.45 23.04
CA LEU A 100 0.01 0.23 21.75
C LEU A 100 -1.18 -0.05 20.83
N GLU A 101 -1.73 -1.26 20.84
CA GLU A 101 -2.96 -1.60 20.11
C GLU A 101 -4.17 -0.78 20.61
N LEU A 102 -4.29 -0.64 21.93
CA LEU A 102 -5.33 0.20 22.54
C LEU A 102 -5.13 1.68 22.19
N LEU A 103 -3.90 2.20 22.25
CA LEU A 103 -3.60 3.57 21.84
C LEU A 103 -3.91 3.82 20.36
N ALA A 104 -3.60 2.88 19.49
CA ALA A 104 -3.91 3.01 18.08
C ALA A 104 -5.43 3.00 17.80
N ALA A 105 -6.21 2.30 18.61
CA ALA A 105 -7.66 2.20 18.46
C ALA A 105 -8.42 3.35 19.15
N GLY A 106 -7.96 3.83 20.30
CA GLY A 106 -8.61 4.87 21.11
C GLY A 106 -8.18 6.29 20.76
N GLU A 107 -8.78 7.29 21.40
CA GLU A 107 -8.54 8.72 21.13
C GLU A 107 -7.61 9.40 22.15
N GLU A 108 -7.00 8.64 23.07
CA GLU A 108 -6.05 9.16 24.05
C GLU A 108 -4.78 9.69 23.37
N LYS A 109 -4.31 10.84 23.85
CA LYS A 109 -3.08 11.52 23.42
C LYS A 109 -2.18 11.83 24.62
N GLY A 110 -0.94 12.25 24.37
CA GLY A 110 -0.02 12.72 25.43
C GLY A 110 0.63 11.61 26.26
N LEU A 111 0.52 10.35 25.84
CA LEU A 111 1.22 9.21 26.46
C LEU A 111 2.55 8.87 25.77
N LEU A 112 3.02 9.71 24.83
CA LEU A 112 4.23 9.44 24.07
C LEU A 112 5.46 9.34 24.98
N ASN A 113 5.54 10.15 26.05
CA ASN A 113 6.60 10.08 27.05
C ASN A 113 6.74 8.69 27.69
N LYS A 114 5.62 8.05 28.04
CA LYS A 114 5.61 6.70 28.62
C LYS A 114 5.98 5.65 27.58
N VAL A 115 5.43 5.75 26.38
CA VAL A 115 5.77 4.86 25.27
C VAL A 115 7.26 4.93 24.93
N ALA A 116 7.82 6.14 24.87
CA ALA A 116 9.23 6.36 24.62
C ALA A 116 10.11 5.75 25.72
N ALA A 117 9.75 5.94 26.99
CA ALA A 117 10.48 5.35 28.10
C ALA A 117 10.49 3.81 28.06
N VAL A 118 9.39 3.18 27.61
CA VAL A 118 9.34 1.71 27.44
C VAL A 118 10.23 1.26 26.28
N LEU A 119 10.22 1.97 25.14
CA LEU A 119 11.10 1.69 23.99
C LEU A 119 12.58 1.88 24.33
N GLU A 120 12.92 2.94 25.07
CA GLU A 120 14.28 3.20 25.59
C GLU A 120 14.72 2.14 26.61
N GLY A 121 13.76 1.49 27.29
CA GLY A 121 13.99 0.33 28.14
C GLY A 121 14.35 -0.95 27.38
N GLY A 122 14.35 -0.95 26.05
CA GLY A 122 14.78 -2.07 25.21
C GLY A 122 13.65 -2.96 24.69
N LEU A 123 12.38 -2.65 25.00
CA LEU A 123 11.25 -3.38 24.40
C LEU A 123 11.09 -3.03 22.93
N THR A 124 10.78 -4.03 22.12
CA THR A 124 10.52 -3.85 20.71
C THR A 124 9.04 -4.09 20.37
N VAL A 125 8.62 -3.53 19.25
CA VAL A 125 7.28 -3.73 18.71
C VAL A 125 7.37 -3.68 17.18
N ASN A 126 6.36 -4.23 16.51
CA ASN A 126 6.24 -4.10 15.07
C ASN A 126 6.24 -2.62 14.65
N GLY A 127 7.08 -2.28 13.67
CA GLY A 127 7.24 -0.90 13.21
C GLY A 127 5.98 -0.24 12.62
N ALA A 128 5.03 -1.02 12.07
CA ALA A 128 3.77 -0.47 11.58
C ALA A 128 2.85 -0.04 12.72
N LEU A 129 2.80 -0.83 13.80
CA LEU A 129 2.06 -0.46 15.01
C LEU A 129 2.70 0.76 15.68
N ALA A 130 4.04 0.81 15.75
CA ALA A 130 4.79 1.93 16.27
C ALA A 130 4.48 3.25 15.52
N ALA A 131 4.53 3.22 14.19
CA ALA A 131 4.20 4.36 13.34
C ALA A 131 2.75 4.83 13.56
N ARG A 132 1.79 3.89 13.60
CA ARG A 132 0.37 4.22 13.80
C ARG A 132 0.11 4.87 15.16
N VAL A 133 0.77 4.40 16.21
CA VAL A 133 0.68 5.04 17.53
C VAL A 133 1.32 6.43 17.49
N GLY A 134 2.54 6.55 16.95
CA GLY A 134 3.24 7.83 16.80
C GLY A 134 2.38 8.88 16.13
N SER A 135 1.77 8.59 14.99
CA SER A 135 0.92 9.57 14.30
C SER A 135 -0.35 9.93 15.06
N LYS A 136 -0.84 9.06 15.96
CA LYS A 136 -2.12 9.25 16.65
C LYS A 136 -1.97 10.04 17.95
N ILE A 137 -0.94 9.73 18.73
CA ILE A 137 -0.81 10.23 20.11
C ILE A 137 0.11 11.44 20.26
N SER A 138 0.94 11.74 19.26
CA SER A 138 1.92 12.83 19.32
C SER A 138 1.26 14.20 19.34
N LEU A 139 1.84 15.11 20.10
CA LEU A 139 1.44 16.51 20.22
C LEU A 139 2.62 17.44 19.85
N PRO A 140 2.39 18.70 19.45
CA PRO A 140 3.47 19.62 19.07
C PRO A 140 4.59 19.77 20.10
N GLU A 141 4.26 19.73 21.39
CA GLU A 141 5.21 19.75 22.52
C GLU A 141 6.13 18.51 22.59
N ASP A 142 5.80 17.42 21.90
CA ASP A 142 6.59 16.19 21.87
C ASP A 142 7.79 16.27 20.91
N ALA A 143 8.04 17.39 20.23
CA ALA A 143 9.08 17.50 19.20
C ALA A 143 10.47 17.05 19.69
N GLU A 144 10.87 17.45 20.90
CA GLU A 144 12.17 17.04 21.48
C GLU A 144 12.21 15.52 21.76
N LEU A 145 11.10 14.96 22.24
CA LEU A 145 10.96 13.54 22.52
C LEU A 145 11.03 12.70 21.24
N LEU A 146 10.31 13.14 20.19
CA LEU A 146 10.36 12.53 18.87
C LEU A 146 11.77 12.61 18.27
N GLY A 147 12.49 13.72 18.48
CA GLY A 147 13.89 13.85 18.09
C GLY A 147 14.80 12.81 18.77
N ARG A 148 14.61 12.55 20.08
CA ARG A 148 15.32 11.46 20.77
C ARG A 148 14.99 10.09 20.20
N LEU A 149 13.71 9.82 19.93
CA LEU A 149 13.28 8.56 19.32
C LEU A 149 13.83 8.38 17.89
N ALA A 150 13.98 9.47 17.14
CA ALA A 150 14.60 9.46 15.82
C ALA A 150 16.09 9.08 15.86
N GLY A 151 16.79 9.38 16.96
CA GLY A 151 18.18 8.95 17.18
C GLY A 151 18.32 7.57 17.84
N ALA A 152 17.22 6.86 18.12
CA ALA A 152 17.27 5.61 18.86
C ALA A 152 17.80 4.45 18.01
N GLY A 153 18.51 3.51 18.65
CA GLY A 153 19.01 2.28 17.97
C GLY A 153 17.88 1.38 17.44
N SER A 154 16.67 1.51 17.95
CA SER A 154 15.50 0.71 17.55
C SER A 154 14.81 1.28 16.31
N THR A 155 14.69 0.45 15.26
CA THR A 155 13.94 0.79 14.04
C THR A 155 12.47 1.12 14.32
N SER A 156 11.83 0.45 15.30
CA SER A 156 10.43 0.75 15.64
C SER A 156 10.27 2.12 16.27
N ALA A 157 11.23 2.53 17.11
CA ALA A 157 11.27 3.88 17.70
C ALA A 157 11.44 4.96 16.63
N ARG A 158 12.38 4.76 15.69
CA ARG A 158 12.59 5.71 14.59
C ARG A 158 11.39 5.81 13.64
N ARG A 159 10.69 4.69 13.38
CA ARG A 159 9.43 4.69 12.63
C ARG A 159 8.29 5.42 13.36
N MET A 160 8.22 5.28 14.70
CA MET A 160 7.29 6.05 15.53
C MET A 160 7.61 7.53 15.47
N ALA A 161 8.90 7.89 15.57
CA ALA A 161 9.36 9.27 15.46
C ALA A 161 8.98 9.90 14.12
N ALA A 162 9.21 9.21 12.99
CA ALA A 162 8.83 9.71 11.68
C ALA A 162 7.31 9.95 11.56
N ALA A 163 6.48 9.00 12.01
CA ALA A 163 5.03 9.15 11.90
C ALA A 163 4.48 10.21 12.88
N GLY A 164 5.05 10.33 14.07
CA GLY A 164 4.72 11.39 15.02
C GLY A 164 5.14 12.77 14.52
N ALA A 165 6.32 12.87 13.90
CA ALA A 165 6.82 14.09 13.30
C ALA A 165 5.92 14.60 12.16
N GLU A 166 5.37 13.71 11.32
CA GLU A 166 4.35 14.08 10.34
C GLU A 166 3.09 14.65 11.01
N ALA A 167 2.64 14.04 12.11
CA ALA A 167 1.42 14.44 12.81
C ALA A 167 1.51 15.79 13.54
N ILE A 168 2.72 16.23 13.90
CA ILE A 168 2.97 17.54 14.52
C ILE A 168 3.37 18.61 13.50
N GLU A 169 3.22 18.31 12.21
CA GLU A 169 3.34 19.24 11.09
C GLU A 169 4.67 20.00 11.05
N GLU A 170 4.64 21.34 11.06
CA GLU A 170 5.83 22.20 10.94
C GLU A 170 6.89 21.89 12.00
N ALA A 171 6.45 21.58 13.24
CA ALA A 171 7.35 21.26 14.35
C ALA A 171 8.15 19.96 14.13
N GLY A 172 7.63 19.03 13.32
CA GLY A 172 8.28 17.76 13.03
C GLY A 172 9.11 17.74 11.76
N MET A 173 9.06 18.78 10.91
CA MET A 173 9.76 18.79 9.63
C MET A 173 11.28 18.59 9.76
N GLY A 174 11.90 19.16 10.80
CA GLY A 174 13.33 18.96 11.06
C GLY A 174 13.69 17.49 11.27
N ILE A 175 12.92 16.81 12.12
CA ILE A 175 13.09 15.39 12.44
C ILE A 175 12.94 14.53 11.19
N LEU A 176 11.94 14.81 10.36
CA LEU A 176 11.74 14.08 9.11
C LEU A 176 12.89 14.27 8.13
N ARG A 177 13.49 15.46 8.05
CA ARG A 177 14.65 15.71 7.19
C ARG A 177 15.86 14.88 7.64
N ASP A 178 16.10 14.80 8.94
CA ASP A 178 17.19 13.98 9.48
C ASP A 178 16.96 12.48 9.19
N LEU A 179 15.71 12.02 9.32
CA LEU A 179 15.33 10.63 9.06
C LEU A 179 15.32 10.23 7.58
N LEU A 180 15.48 11.16 6.64
CA LEU A 180 15.73 10.81 5.23
C LEU A 180 17.06 10.08 5.04
N GLU A 181 18.03 10.30 5.94
CA GLU A 181 19.36 9.69 5.88
C GLU A 181 19.47 8.41 6.74
N ASP A 182 18.34 7.90 7.26
CA ASP A 182 18.34 6.71 8.11
C ASP A 182 18.91 5.48 7.40
N THR A 183 19.58 4.59 8.12
CA THR A 183 20.11 3.34 7.53
C THR A 183 18.99 2.40 7.07
N GLU A 184 17.84 2.44 7.72
CA GLU A 184 16.71 1.55 7.45
C GLU A 184 15.77 2.10 6.37
N GLU A 185 15.59 1.33 5.30
CA GLU A 185 14.73 1.69 4.16
C GLU A 185 13.31 2.05 4.60
N SER A 186 12.76 1.30 5.56
CA SER A 186 11.40 1.53 6.07
C SER A 186 11.23 2.83 6.86
N VAL A 187 12.31 3.35 7.48
CA VAL A 187 12.30 4.63 8.19
C VAL A 187 12.40 5.77 7.17
N ARG A 188 13.37 5.69 6.25
CA ARG A 188 13.51 6.65 5.15
C ARG A 188 12.22 6.82 4.35
N MET A 189 11.52 5.71 4.05
CA MET A 189 10.23 5.75 3.34
C MET A 189 9.17 6.50 4.13
N GLN A 190 9.05 6.26 5.44
CA GLN A 190 8.09 6.96 6.28
C GLN A 190 8.41 8.46 6.35
N ALA A 191 9.70 8.82 6.46
CA ALA A 191 10.16 10.21 6.49
C ALA A 191 9.87 10.93 5.16
N ALA A 192 10.16 10.30 4.03
CA ALA A 192 9.90 10.82 2.69
C ALA A 192 8.40 11.05 2.45
N VAL A 193 7.55 10.10 2.86
CA VAL A 193 6.09 10.24 2.83
C VAL A 193 5.64 11.42 3.68
N GLY A 194 6.10 11.52 4.93
CA GLY A 194 5.68 12.58 5.84
C GLY A 194 6.05 13.96 5.32
N LEU A 195 7.28 14.16 4.85
CA LEU A 195 7.70 15.43 4.24
C LEU A 195 6.87 15.79 3.01
N ALA A 196 6.60 14.80 2.14
CA ALA A 196 5.83 15.04 0.93
C ALA A 196 4.37 15.44 1.24
N ASN A 197 3.75 14.78 2.23
CA ASN A 197 2.39 15.09 2.70
C ASN A 197 2.29 16.47 3.38
N LEU A 198 3.39 16.96 3.93
CA LEU A 198 3.56 18.33 4.45
C LEU A 198 4.00 19.33 3.37
N GLY A 199 3.95 18.94 2.08
CA GLY A 199 4.24 19.82 0.95
C GLY A 199 5.73 20.08 0.69
N GLN A 200 6.63 19.39 1.39
CA GLN A 200 8.08 19.57 1.22
C GLN A 200 8.59 18.76 0.02
N ILE A 201 9.17 19.44 -0.97
CA ILE A 201 9.75 18.80 -2.17
C ILE A 201 10.84 17.77 -1.81
N ALA A 202 11.56 17.97 -0.70
CA ALA A 202 12.54 17.01 -0.19
C ALA A 202 11.92 15.62 0.03
N GLY A 203 10.67 15.54 0.47
CA GLY A 203 9.96 14.26 0.61
C GLY A 203 9.70 13.57 -0.73
N ALA A 204 9.26 14.33 -1.75
CA ALA A 204 9.10 13.79 -3.10
C ALA A 204 10.45 13.32 -3.70
N ARG A 205 11.54 14.05 -3.45
CA ARG A 205 12.89 13.63 -3.83
C ARG A 205 13.30 12.34 -3.13
N GLY A 206 13.05 12.23 -1.82
CA GLY A 206 13.28 11.00 -1.06
C GLY A 206 12.47 9.82 -1.61
N LEU A 207 11.21 10.02 -1.99
CA LEU A 207 10.39 8.95 -2.62
C LEU A 207 11.01 8.46 -3.93
N ALA A 208 11.59 9.33 -4.75
CA ALA A 208 12.19 8.95 -6.02
C ALA A 208 13.39 8.01 -5.88
N GLU A 209 14.08 8.03 -4.75
CA GLU A 209 15.19 7.09 -4.46
C GLU A 209 14.70 5.64 -4.39
N PHE A 210 13.48 5.42 -3.90
CA PHE A 210 12.89 4.08 -3.79
C PHE A 210 12.38 3.52 -5.11
N LEU A 211 12.38 4.30 -6.20
CA LEU A 211 12.06 3.78 -7.54
C LEU A 211 13.09 2.73 -8.01
N ASP A 212 14.26 2.66 -7.36
CA ASP A 212 15.26 1.63 -7.63
C ASP A 212 15.43 0.62 -6.48
N SER A 213 14.54 0.65 -5.48
CA SER A 213 14.59 -0.32 -4.37
C SER A 213 14.43 -1.75 -4.90
N GLU A 214 15.14 -2.69 -4.29
CA GLU A 214 14.93 -4.13 -4.52
C GLU A 214 13.53 -4.57 -4.04
N SER A 215 12.94 -3.86 -3.09
CA SER A 215 11.59 -4.09 -2.57
C SER A 215 10.53 -3.61 -3.56
N THR A 216 9.78 -4.55 -4.15
CA THR A 216 8.63 -4.24 -5.01
C THR A 216 7.58 -3.39 -4.28
N VAL A 217 7.39 -3.61 -2.98
CA VAL A 217 6.43 -2.84 -2.17
C VAL A 217 6.89 -1.38 -2.03
N ALA A 218 8.19 -1.14 -1.83
CA ALA A 218 8.74 0.21 -1.75
C ALA A 218 8.64 0.93 -3.11
N ARG A 219 8.96 0.22 -4.20
CA ARG A 219 8.82 0.73 -5.57
C ARG A 219 7.39 1.16 -5.90
N ILE A 220 6.39 0.32 -5.56
CA ILE A 220 4.97 0.63 -5.77
C ILE A 220 4.59 1.87 -4.98
N ARG A 221 4.89 1.89 -3.68
CA ARG A 221 4.50 3.00 -2.78
C ARG A 221 5.12 4.34 -3.22
N ALA A 222 6.38 4.33 -3.64
CA ALA A 222 7.06 5.51 -4.15
C ALA A 222 6.45 6.02 -5.45
N TRP A 223 6.19 5.11 -6.40
CA TRP A 223 5.58 5.46 -7.68
C TRP A 223 4.17 6.03 -7.50
N GLU A 224 3.30 5.34 -6.76
CA GLU A 224 1.94 5.82 -6.47
C GLU A 224 1.96 7.16 -5.72
N GLY A 225 2.87 7.30 -4.75
CA GLY A 225 3.06 8.55 -4.02
C GLY A 225 3.46 9.71 -4.93
N LEU A 226 4.47 9.51 -5.76
CA LEU A 226 4.94 10.53 -6.71
C LEU A 226 3.84 10.94 -7.71
N GLN A 227 3.06 9.98 -8.22
CA GLN A 227 1.91 10.27 -9.05
C GLN A 227 0.85 11.08 -8.30
N ALA A 228 0.48 10.67 -7.09
CA ALA A 228 -0.53 11.37 -6.29
C ALA A 228 -0.10 12.82 -5.96
N LEU A 229 1.18 13.02 -5.67
CA LEU A 229 1.73 14.32 -5.33
C LEU A 229 1.86 15.28 -6.52
N THR A 230 2.19 14.75 -7.70
CA THR A 230 2.63 15.57 -8.86
C THR A 230 1.71 15.50 -10.08
N GLY A 231 0.86 14.48 -10.18
CA GLY A 231 0.07 14.17 -11.38
C GLY A 231 0.88 13.68 -12.57
N ARG A 232 2.19 13.38 -12.41
CA ARG A 232 3.06 12.91 -13.49
C ARG A 232 3.25 11.39 -13.41
N ASN A 233 3.54 10.74 -14.53
CA ASN A 233 3.86 9.30 -14.54
C ASN A 233 5.29 8.97 -15.00
N PHE A 234 5.86 9.74 -15.94
CA PHE A 234 7.18 9.53 -16.57
C PHE A 234 7.50 8.11 -17.04
N GLY A 235 6.46 7.27 -17.10
CA GLY A 235 6.54 5.94 -17.59
C GLY A 235 7.23 4.90 -16.75
N TYR A 236 7.27 5.12 -15.45
CA TYR A 236 7.78 4.15 -14.53
C TYR A 236 6.75 3.03 -14.28
N SER A 237 7.21 1.78 -14.26
CA SER A 237 6.44 0.63 -13.77
C SER A 237 7.26 -0.09 -12.69
N PRO A 238 6.67 -0.39 -11.51
CA PRO A 238 7.39 -1.02 -10.40
C PRO A 238 7.74 -2.49 -10.65
N ILE A 239 7.15 -3.13 -11.66
CA ILE A 239 7.38 -4.53 -12.03
C ILE A 239 8.31 -4.69 -13.24
N ASP A 240 8.68 -3.58 -13.88
CA ASP A 240 9.61 -3.60 -15.00
C ASP A 240 11.00 -4.04 -14.57
N ARG A 241 11.80 -4.49 -15.53
CA ARG A 241 13.20 -4.86 -15.32
C ARG A 241 14.02 -3.64 -14.87
N PRO A 242 15.08 -3.82 -14.05
CA PRO A 242 15.88 -2.71 -13.51
C PRO A 242 16.40 -1.72 -14.57
N ASP A 243 16.81 -2.22 -15.73
CA ASP A 243 17.29 -1.40 -16.85
C ASP A 243 16.23 -0.43 -17.39
N ILE A 244 14.98 -0.87 -17.47
CA ILE A 244 13.84 -0.05 -17.91
C ILE A 244 13.47 0.97 -16.83
N ARG A 245 13.43 0.54 -15.57
CA ARG A 245 13.11 1.42 -14.43
C ARG A 245 14.12 2.56 -14.30
N LYS A 246 15.40 2.30 -14.56
CA LYS A 246 16.47 3.31 -14.50
C LYS A 246 16.21 4.50 -15.42
N ALA A 247 15.75 4.26 -16.65
CA ALA A 247 15.46 5.34 -17.60
C ALA A 247 14.26 6.19 -17.15
N ALA A 248 13.19 5.57 -16.64
CA ALA A 248 12.04 6.29 -16.11
C ALA A 248 12.37 7.06 -14.82
N ARG A 249 13.20 6.47 -13.95
CA ARG A 249 13.73 7.13 -12.75
C ARG A 249 14.50 8.41 -13.07
N GLN A 250 15.38 8.39 -14.08
CA GLN A 250 16.14 9.59 -14.48
C GLN A 250 15.22 10.76 -14.87
N LYS A 251 14.08 10.46 -15.51
CA LYS A 251 13.06 11.48 -15.85
C LYS A 251 12.40 12.05 -14.59
N TRP A 252 12.09 11.18 -13.62
CA TRP A 252 11.60 11.61 -12.30
C TRP A 252 12.61 12.51 -11.60
N GLU A 253 13.87 12.09 -11.51
CA GLU A 253 14.94 12.87 -10.86
C GLU A 253 15.14 14.24 -11.51
N GLU A 254 15.12 14.31 -12.84
CA GLU A 254 15.25 15.57 -13.56
C GLU A 254 14.06 16.50 -13.30
N PHE A 255 12.82 15.99 -13.35
CA PHE A 255 11.63 16.76 -13.02
C PHE A 255 11.67 17.31 -11.59
N LEU A 256 12.09 16.49 -10.62
CA LEU A 256 12.12 16.84 -9.20
C LEU A 256 13.22 17.87 -8.84
N LYS A 257 14.14 18.20 -9.77
CA LYS A 257 15.08 19.32 -9.61
C LYS A 257 14.40 20.69 -9.76
N GLY A 258 13.29 20.76 -10.51
CA GLY A 258 12.56 21.99 -10.76
C GLY A 258 11.79 22.51 -9.54
N GLU A 259 11.15 23.66 -9.71
CA GLU A 259 10.26 24.29 -8.72
C GLU A 259 8.79 24.02 -9.08
N PHE A 260 8.06 23.36 -8.17
CA PHE A 260 6.64 23.08 -8.32
C PHE A 260 6.00 22.84 -6.94
N VAL A 261 4.69 22.96 -6.88
CA VAL A 261 3.90 22.72 -5.67
C VAL A 261 3.34 21.31 -5.70
N LEU A 262 3.50 20.56 -4.61
CA LEU A 262 2.85 19.25 -4.43
C LEU A 262 1.34 19.48 -4.18
N LYS A 263 0.49 18.83 -4.97
CA LYS A 263 -0.97 19.09 -4.99
C LYS A 263 -1.82 17.96 -4.39
N GLY A 264 -1.22 16.86 -3.98
CA GLY A 264 -1.90 15.70 -3.38
C GLY A 264 -1.18 15.15 -2.16
N ARG A 265 -1.55 13.95 -1.71
CA ARG A 265 -0.90 13.24 -0.61
C ARG A 265 -0.58 11.80 -0.98
N VAL A 266 0.52 11.28 -0.47
CA VAL A 266 0.88 9.87 -0.59
C VAL A 266 -0.13 9.01 0.18
N GLY A 267 -0.59 7.93 -0.43
CA GLY A 267 -1.67 7.09 0.11
C GLY A 267 -3.07 7.52 -0.37
N GLU A 268 -3.20 8.70 -0.97
CA GLU A 268 -4.37 9.09 -1.77
C GLU A 268 -4.14 8.67 -3.24
N SER A 269 -3.98 7.36 -3.49
CA SER A 269 -4.02 6.86 -4.87
C SER A 269 -5.43 7.10 -5.40
N ARG A 270 -5.58 7.89 -6.48
CA ARG A 270 -6.88 8.10 -7.15
C ARG A 270 -7.21 6.90 -8.04
N ALA A 271 -7.25 5.71 -7.46
CA ALA A 271 -7.90 4.57 -8.11
C ALA A 271 -9.36 4.97 -8.37
N ILE A 272 -9.73 5.09 -9.63
CA ILE A 272 -11.10 5.41 -10.04
C ILE A 272 -11.83 4.09 -10.16
N ALA A 273 -12.73 3.81 -9.22
CA ALA A 273 -13.67 2.70 -9.37
C ALA A 273 -14.67 3.06 -10.48
N LEU A 274 -14.40 2.61 -11.70
CA LEU A 274 -15.33 2.82 -12.82
C LEU A 274 -16.63 2.08 -12.53
N PHE A 275 -16.57 0.89 -11.94
CA PHE A 275 -17.76 0.22 -11.38
C PHE A 275 -17.82 0.36 -9.86
N ASN A 276 -18.92 0.93 -9.36
CA ASN A 276 -19.09 1.26 -7.93
C ASN A 276 -19.73 0.14 -7.08
N GLY A 277 -20.04 -1.01 -7.66
CA GLY A 277 -20.67 -2.13 -6.95
C GLY A 277 -22.17 -1.96 -6.65
N ARG A 278 -22.80 -0.86 -7.08
CA ARG A 278 -24.18 -0.52 -6.71
C ARG A 278 -25.09 -0.25 -7.90
N ASN A 279 -24.61 0.48 -8.90
CA ASN A 279 -25.39 0.89 -10.06
C ASN A 279 -24.48 1.25 -11.25
N LEU A 280 -25.07 1.77 -12.32
CA LEU A 280 -24.39 2.15 -13.56
C LEU A 280 -23.93 3.62 -13.57
N ALA A 281 -23.81 4.29 -12.42
CA ALA A 281 -23.32 5.67 -12.40
C ALA A 281 -21.92 5.75 -13.05
N GLY A 282 -21.75 6.69 -13.98
CA GLY A 282 -20.53 6.82 -14.79
C GLY A 282 -20.54 6.03 -16.10
N TRP A 283 -21.62 5.29 -16.39
CA TRP A 283 -21.79 4.52 -17.61
C TRP A 283 -23.11 4.83 -18.32
N THR A 284 -23.11 4.63 -19.64
CA THR A 284 -24.31 4.62 -20.48
C THR A 284 -24.36 3.32 -21.28
N HIS A 285 -25.51 2.65 -21.26
CA HIS A 285 -25.76 1.42 -22.02
C HIS A 285 -26.26 1.76 -23.42
N TYR A 286 -25.66 1.15 -24.44
CA TYR A 286 -26.12 1.23 -25.81
C TYR A 286 -26.49 -0.16 -26.34
N ARG A 287 -27.58 -0.25 -27.09
CA ARG A 287 -27.99 -1.45 -27.82
C ARG A 287 -28.27 -1.08 -29.26
N ARG A 288 -27.61 -1.79 -30.19
CA ARG A 288 -27.66 -1.49 -31.63
C ARG A 288 -27.42 -0.02 -31.96
N GLY A 289 -26.59 0.66 -31.15
CA GLY A 289 -26.22 2.05 -31.35
C GLY A 289 -27.11 3.10 -30.68
N ASN A 290 -28.24 2.70 -30.07
CA ASN A 290 -29.12 3.62 -29.35
C ASN A 290 -28.92 3.46 -27.85
N GLU A 291 -28.99 4.58 -27.11
CA GLU A 291 -28.98 4.56 -25.65
C GLU A 291 -30.21 3.79 -25.13
N VAL A 292 -29.97 2.89 -24.17
CA VAL A 292 -31.02 2.05 -23.58
C VAL A 292 -31.57 2.76 -22.34
N ALA A 293 -32.87 3.04 -22.35
CA ALA A 293 -33.53 3.61 -21.19
C ALA A 293 -33.59 2.60 -20.03
N PRO A 294 -33.62 3.04 -18.76
CA PRO A 294 -33.63 2.13 -17.59
C PRO A 294 -34.76 1.08 -17.59
N ASN A 295 -35.88 1.36 -18.26
CA ASN A 295 -37.06 0.49 -18.37
C ASN A 295 -37.01 -0.50 -19.56
N GLU A 296 -36.01 -0.43 -20.44
CA GLU A 296 -35.90 -1.27 -21.65
C GLU A 296 -35.00 -2.51 -21.48
N GLY A 297 -34.72 -2.89 -20.23
CA GLY A 297 -33.86 -4.04 -19.91
C GLY A 297 -32.39 -3.72 -20.16
N THR A 298 -31.68 -3.36 -19.09
CA THR A 298 -30.27 -2.97 -19.10
C THR A 298 -29.40 -3.92 -18.27
N TRP A 299 -28.10 -3.63 -18.19
CA TRP A 299 -27.16 -4.28 -17.30
C TRP A 299 -27.64 -4.17 -15.85
N LYS A 300 -27.50 -5.25 -15.08
CA LYS A 300 -27.98 -5.30 -13.70
C LYS A 300 -26.84 -5.39 -12.71
N VAL A 301 -27.03 -4.79 -11.54
CA VAL A 301 -26.12 -4.95 -10.40
C VAL A 301 -26.82 -5.76 -9.33
N GLU A 302 -26.29 -6.93 -9.02
CA GLU A 302 -26.81 -7.84 -8.01
C GLU A 302 -25.64 -8.32 -7.14
N ASP A 303 -25.75 -8.20 -5.81
CA ASP A 303 -24.72 -8.61 -4.85
C ASP A 303 -23.30 -8.02 -5.13
N GLY A 304 -23.25 -6.77 -5.58
CA GLY A 304 -21.99 -6.12 -5.94
C GLY A 304 -21.39 -6.59 -7.27
N VAL A 305 -22.12 -7.39 -8.04
CA VAL A 305 -21.70 -7.93 -9.34
C VAL A 305 -22.52 -7.30 -10.46
N LEU A 306 -21.82 -6.72 -11.43
CA LEU A 306 -22.39 -6.23 -12.68
C LEU A 306 -22.61 -7.41 -13.64
N ARG A 307 -23.84 -7.60 -14.10
CA ARG A 307 -24.25 -8.70 -14.98
C ARG A 307 -24.63 -8.18 -16.35
N CYS A 308 -23.96 -8.72 -17.37
CA CYS A 308 -24.31 -8.53 -18.76
C CYS A 308 -25.68 -9.19 -19.04
N PRO A 309 -26.63 -8.48 -19.68
CA PRO A 309 -27.94 -9.05 -19.98
C PRO A 309 -27.86 -10.17 -21.04
N GLY A 310 -26.88 -10.10 -21.94
CA GLY A 310 -26.69 -11.08 -23.01
C GLY A 310 -27.70 -10.98 -24.14
N GLU A 311 -28.26 -9.78 -24.37
CA GLU A 311 -29.30 -9.50 -25.37
C GLU A 311 -28.74 -8.67 -26.55
N GLY A 312 -27.42 -8.74 -26.74
CA GLY A 312 -26.66 -7.95 -27.71
C GLY A 312 -27.07 -8.12 -29.18
N PRO A 313 -26.47 -7.34 -30.08
CA PRO A 313 -25.24 -6.56 -29.86
C PRO A 313 -25.49 -5.22 -29.16
N GLY A 314 -24.61 -4.90 -28.21
CA GLY A 314 -24.60 -3.66 -27.44
C GLY A 314 -23.30 -3.49 -26.67
N ASP A 315 -23.21 -2.44 -25.87
CA ASP A 315 -22.09 -2.19 -24.98
C ASP A 315 -22.47 -1.25 -23.82
N LEU A 316 -21.71 -1.32 -22.74
CA LEU A 316 -21.75 -0.36 -21.64
C LEU A 316 -20.51 0.53 -21.77
N ARG A 317 -20.66 1.85 -21.93
CA ARG A 317 -19.55 2.80 -22.16
C ARG A 317 -19.35 3.73 -20.99
N THR A 318 -18.10 4.07 -20.68
CA THR A 318 -17.82 5.14 -19.72
C THR A 318 -18.33 6.48 -20.26
N ASN A 319 -18.83 7.33 -19.36
CA ASN A 319 -19.24 8.70 -19.71
C ASN A 319 -18.02 9.62 -19.90
N ALA A 320 -16.90 9.29 -19.25
CA ALA A 320 -15.63 9.97 -19.37
C ALA A 320 -14.69 9.26 -20.36
N GLU A 321 -13.72 10.02 -20.86
CA GLU A 321 -12.63 9.57 -21.72
C GLU A 321 -11.34 9.50 -20.90
N PHE A 322 -10.48 8.55 -21.25
CA PHE A 322 -9.22 8.26 -20.58
C PHE A 322 -8.14 8.01 -21.64
N GLU A 323 -6.90 8.35 -21.33
CA GLU A 323 -5.77 8.19 -22.24
C GLU A 323 -4.76 7.20 -21.65
N ASP A 324 -3.92 7.66 -20.72
CA ASP A 324 -2.91 6.83 -20.07
C ASP A 324 -3.45 6.26 -18.75
N TYR A 325 -3.64 4.95 -18.71
CA TYR A 325 -4.17 4.27 -17.54
C TYR A 325 -3.77 2.79 -17.45
N VAL A 326 -3.83 2.26 -16.23
CA VAL A 326 -3.92 0.82 -16.00
C VAL A 326 -5.38 0.49 -15.65
N LEU A 327 -6.02 -0.35 -16.45
CA LEU A 327 -7.36 -0.86 -16.20
C LEU A 327 -7.28 -2.28 -15.66
N VAL A 328 -7.93 -2.53 -14.53
CA VAL A 328 -8.05 -3.87 -13.93
C VAL A 328 -9.52 -4.27 -13.92
N VAL A 329 -9.82 -5.38 -14.60
CA VAL A 329 -11.17 -5.95 -14.72
C VAL A 329 -11.17 -7.37 -14.15
N SER A 330 -12.02 -7.64 -13.15
CA SER A 330 -12.33 -9.01 -12.72
C SER A 330 -13.62 -9.47 -13.39
N TYR A 331 -13.54 -10.48 -14.26
CA TYR A 331 -14.69 -11.04 -14.97
C TYR A 331 -14.88 -12.53 -14.70
N ARG A 332 -16.10 -13.03 -14.91
CA ARG A 332 -16.47 -14.45 -14.79
C ARG A 332 -17.39 -14.85 -15.93
N ALA A 333 -17.06 -15.98 -16.56
CA ALA A 333 -17.89 -16.64 -17.55
C ALA A 333 -18.50 -17.92 -16.96
N SER A 334 -19.80 -18.13 -17.18
CA SER A 334 -20.51 -19.34 -16.72
C SER A 334 -20.64 -20.42 -17.80
N GLN A 335 -20.34 -20.09 -19.06
CA GLN A 335 -20.49 -20.98 -20.21
C GLN A 335 -19.25 -20.90 -21.13
N PRO A 336 -18.88 -22.00 -21.82
CA PRO A 336 -17.74 -22.00 -22.75
C PRO A 336 -17.93 -21.03 -23.93
N VAL A 337 -19.19 -20.79 -24.31
CA VAL A 337 -19.59 -19.91 -25.42
C VAL A 337 -19.86 -18.47 -24.96
N ALA A 338 -19.47 -18.12 -23.72
CA ALA A 338 -19.54 -16.74 -23.27
C ALA A 338 -18.63 -15.89 -24.16
N ASP A 339 -19.20 -14.85 -24.76
CA ASP A 339 -18.59 -13.94 -25.71
C ASP A 339 -18.91 -12.50 -25.30
N GLY A 340 -17.89 -11.65 -25.38
CA GLY A 340 -17.86 -10.27 -24.96
C GLY A 340 -16.42 -9.76 -25.05
N GLY A 341 -16.17 -8.58 -24.50
CA GLY A 341 -14.90 -7.89 -24.73
C GLY A 341 -14.79 -6.59 -23.95
N ILE A 342 -13.56 -6.11 -23.82
CA ILE A 342 -13.24 -4.79 -23.26
C ILE A 342 -12.71 -3.94 -24.41
N GLY A 343 -13.40 -2.85 -24.73
CA GLY A 343 -12.91 -1.88 -25.70
C GLY A 343 -12.13 -0.78 -25.01
N VAL A 344 -10.98 -0.41 -25.57
CA VAL A 344 -10.11 0.69 -25.12
C VAL A 344 -9.84 1.66 -26.26
N MET A 345 -9.49 2.91 -25.92
CA MET A 345 -9.24 3.98 -26.89
C MET A 345 -10.42 4.26 -27.82
N MET A 346 -11.66 4.14 -27.31
CA MET A 346 -12.83 4.33 -28.15
C MET A 346 -13.01 5.81 -28.50
N THR A 347 -13.00 6.09 -29.80
CA THR A 347 -13.32 7.40 -30.35
C THR A 347 -14.65 7.35 -31.12
N PRO A 348 -15.52 8.38 -31.02
CA PRO A 348 -16.74 8.43 -31.81
C PRO A 348 -16.43 8.50 -33.31
N ARG A 349 -17.27 7.89 -34.13
CA ARG A 349 -17.14 7.98 -35.60
C ARG A 349 -17.83 9.23 -36.12
N GLU A 350 -17.08 10.12 -36.77
CA GLU A 350 -17.61 11.39 -37.29
C GLU A 350 -18.66 11.14 -38.40
N GLY A 351 -19.85 11.73 -38.25
CA GLY A 351 -20.85 11.81 -39.34
C GLY A 351 -21.75 10.59 -39.61
N GLN A 352 -21.86 9.58 -38.74
CA GLN A 352 -22.79 8.45 -38.95
C GLN A 352 -23.74 8.22 -37.74
N PRO A 353 -25.08 8.22 -37.92
CA PRO A 353 -26.00 7.73 -36.89
C PRO A 353 -25.80 6.22 -36.72
N ALA A 354 -26.13 5.61 -35.58
CA ALA A 354 -25.80 4.21 -35.30
C ALA A 354 -26.96 3.21 -35.60
N VAL A 355 -26.92 2.51 -36.75
CA VAL A 355 -27.62 1.24 -37.05
C VAL A 355 -26.77 0.15 -37.76
N GLY A 356 -26.68 -1.03 -37.14
CA GLY A 356 -26.21 -2.31 -37.72
C GLY A 356 -24.75 -2.67 -37.42
N PHE A 357 -24.35 -3.94 -37.66
CA PHE A 357 -23.01 -4.56 -37.39
C PHE A 357 -21.77 -3.81 -37.96
N ARG A 358 -21.96 -2.66 -38.62
CA ARG A 358 -20.92 -1.70 -39.04
C ARG A 358 -20.81 -0.48 -38.11
N ARG A 359 -21.53 -0.46 -36.98
CA ARG A 359 -21.81 0.72 -36.16
C ARG A 359 -21.90 0.40 -34.66
N ASP A 360 -20.77 0.05 -34.08
CA ASP A 360 -20.59 0.02 -32.62
C ASP A 360 -20.43 1.45 -32.04
N GLY A 361 -20.82 2.49 -32.80
CA GLY A 361 -20.78 3.89 -32.39
C GLY A 361 -19.38 4.53 -32.33
N GLY A 362 -18.31 3.76 -32.52
CA GLY A 362 -16.95 4.26 -32.51
C GLY A 362 -15.91 3.29 -33.03
N ASP A 363 -14.68 3.78 -33.09
CA ASP A 363 -13.49 3.05 -33.52
C ASP A 363 -12.62 2.79 -32.28
N TYR A 364 -12.28 1.52 -32.02
CA TYR A 364 -11.55 1.11 -30.81
C TYR A 364 -10.82 -0.24 -30.97
N LEU A 365 -9.89 -0.52 -30.05
CA LEU A 365 -9.25 -1.83 -29.91
C LEU A 365 -10.05 -2.68 -28.92
N GLU A 366 -10.48 -3.86 -29.36
CA GLU A 366 -11.18 -4.79 -28.47
C GLU A 366 -10.23 -5.87 -27.96
N VAL A 367 -10.29 -6.10 -26.65
CA VAL A 367 -9.69 -7.24 -25.96
C VAL A 367 -10.78 -8.24 -25.64
N GLN A 368 -10.74 -9.39 -26.29
CA GLN A 368 -11.77 -10.42 -26.21
C GLN A 368 -11.90 -11.00 -24.79
N LEU A 369 -13.14 -11.31 -24.39
CA LEU A 369 -13.50 -12.09 -23.21
C LEU A 369 -14.31 -13.32 -23.64
N LEU A 370 -13.60 -14.35 -24.08
CA LEU A 370 -14.16 -15.63 -24.53
C LEU A 370 -13.30 -16.75 -23.94
N PRO A 371 -13.83 -17.66 -23.10
CA PRO A 371 -13.03 -18.71 -22.48
C PRO A 371 -12.14 -19.46 -23.47
N GLY A 372 -10.83 -19.48 -23.21
CA GLY A 372 -9.81 -20.08 -24.08
C GLY A 372 -9.25 -19.13 -25.15
N ARG A 373 -9.85 -17.96 -25.33
CA ARG A 373 -9.47 -16.90 -26.27
C ARG A 373 -9.44 -15.52 -25.64
N SER A 374 -9.62 -15.40 -24.32
CA SER A 374 -9.57 -14.10 -23.66
C SER A 374 -8.16 -13.51 -23.81
N GLY A 375 -8.12 -12.23 -24.18
CA GLY A 375 -6.88 -11.53 -24.57
C GLY A 375 -6.56 -11.57 -26.07
N ASP A 376 -7.35 -12.26 -26.90
CA ASP A 376 -7.32 -12.04 -28.35
C ASP A 376 -7.67 -10.57 -28.65
N LEU A 377 -7.02 -9.97 -29.64
CA LEU A 377 -7.30 -8.59 -30.06
C LEU A 377 -8.16 -8.57 -31.30
N TYR A 378 -9.08 -7.63 -31.35
CA TYR A 378 -9.90 -7.36 -32.52
C TYR A 378 -9.89 -5.88 -32.88
N LYS A 379 -9.83 -5.63 -34.18
CA LYS A 379 -9.97 -4.29 -34.74
C LYS A 379 -11.46 -4.02 -34.96
N ILE A 380 -11.99 -3.02 -34.27
CA ILE A 380 -13.39 -2.62 -34.43
C ILE A 380 -13.49 -1.27 -35.16
N GLY A 381 -14.40 -1.21 -36.12
CA GLY A 381 -14.60 -0.04 -36.96
C GLY A 381 -13.38 0.30 -37.82
N GLY A 382 -13.06 1.60 -37.86
CA GLY A 382 -11.91 2.18 -38.55
C GLY A 382 -10.61 2.17 -37.75
N PHE A 383 -10.57 1.55 -36.56
CA PHE A 383 -9.42 1.61 -35.68
C PHE A 383 -8.13 1.11 -36.37
N GLN A 384 -7.03 1.80 -36.10
CA GLN A 384 -5.71 1.47 -36.64
C GLN A 384 -4.81 1.08 -35.48
N ALA A 385 -4.19 -0.09 -35.60
CA ALA A 385 -3.19 -0.56 -34.64
C ALA A 385 -2.20 -1.49 -35.32
N LYS A 386 -1.04 -1.64 -34.68
CA LYS A 386 0.01 -2.57 -35.10
C LYS A 386 0.28 -3.60 -34.03
N VAL A 387 0.52 -4.84 -34.44
CA VAL A 387 1.05 -5.91 -33.59
C VAL A 387 2.39 -6.34 -34.18
N GLU A 388 3.44 -6.36 -33.36
CA GLU A 388 4.81 -6.70 -33.80
C GLU A 388 5.26 -5.87 -35.03
N GLY A 389 4.87 -4.59 -35.08
CA GLY A 389 5.20 -3.66 -36.17
C GLY A 389 4.39 -3.85 -37.46
N LYS A 390 3.50 -4.84 -37.54
CA LYS A 390 2.61 -5.07 -38.69
C LYS A 390 1.21 -4.53 -38.40
N GLU A 391 0.54 -4.02 -39.43
CA GLU A 391 -0.86 -3.59 -39.33
C GLU A 391 -1.73 -4.75 -38.83
N LEU A 392 -2.52 -4.48 -37.79
CA LEU A 392 -3.51 -5.41 -37.27
C LEU A 392 -4.59 -5.60 -38.35
N GLY A 393 -4.76 -6.86 -38.76
CA GLY A 393 -5.88 -7.29 -39.59
C GLY A 393 -7.21 -7.20 -38.83
N PHE A 394 -8.10 -8.17 -39.04
CA PHE A 394 -9.34 -8.21 -38.25
C PHE A 394 -9.08 -8.63 -36.79
N ALA A 395 -8.20 -9.60 -36.59
CA ALA A 395 -7.93 -10.17 -35.28
C ALA A 395 -6.48 -10.63 -35.12
N GLN A 396 -6.01 -10.66 -33.88
CA GLN A 396 -4.73 -11.24 -33.46
C GLN A 396 -4.98 -12.19 -32.29
N ARG A 397 -4.55 -13.45 -32.42
CA ARG A 397 -4.61 -14.40 -31.31
C ARG A 397 -3.61 -14.06 -30.23
N ARG A 398 -3.97 -14.36 -28.97
CA ARG A 398 -3.05 -14.29 -27.86
C ARG A 398 -1.80 -15.14 -28.11
N MET A 399 -0.66 -14.66 -27.63
CA MET A 399 0.64 -15.30 -27.80
C MET A 399 0.88 -16.49 -26.85
N ARG A 400 0.04 -16.65 -25.81
CA ARG A 400 0.15 -17.69 -24.79
C ARG A 400 -1.22 -18.24 -24.41
N GLU A 401 -1.28 -19.53 -24.15
CA GLU A 401 -2.47 -20.15 -23.55
C GLU A 401 -2.53 -19.88 -22.06
N VAL A 402 -3.74 -19.61 -21.57
CA VAL A 402 -4.05 -19.45 -20.15
C VAL A 402 -5.31 -20.26 -19.84
N LYS A 403 -5.28 -21.00 -18.72
CA LYS A 403 -6.42 -21.78 -18.26
C LYS A 403 -7.48 -20.83 -17.69
N GLU A 404 -8.71 -21.00 -18.16
CA GLU A 404 -9.86 -20.19 -17.76
C GLU A 404 -11.03 -21.11 -17.34
N PRO A 405 -10.99 -21.71 -16.14
CA PRO A 405 -12.10 -22.52 -15.67
C PRO A 405 -13.39 -21.72 -15.55
N LEU A 406 -14.51 -22.31 -15.99
CA LEU A 406 -15.81 -21.66 -15.88
C LEU A 406 -16.22 -21.45 -14.42
N ASN A 407 -16.98 -20.39 -14.18
CA ASN A 407 -17.46 -19.96 -12.87
C ASN A 407 -16.37 -19.51 -11.87
N GLU A 408 -15.13 -19.36 -12.32
CA GLU A 408 -14.05 -18.71 -11.57
C GLU A 408 -13.88 -17.25 -12.00
N TRP A 409 -13.28 -16.45 -11.12
CA TRP A 409 -12.95 -15.05 -11.42
C TRP A 409 -11.58 -14.98 -12.10
N HIS A 410 -11.52 -14.26 -13.22
CA HIS A 410 -10.30 -13.98 -13.95
C HIS A 410 -9.98 -12.49 -13.94
N GLU A 411 -8.70 -12.17 -13.83
CA GLU A 411 -8.20 -10.81 -13.93
C GLU A 411 -7.74 -10.52 -15.35
N MET A 412 -8.34 -9.52 -15.97
CA MET A 412 -7.84 -8.88 -17.18
C MET A 412 -7.26 -7.52 -16.80
N ARG A 413 -5.95 -7.36 -17.00
CA ARG A 413 -5.23 -6.11 -16.73
C ARG A 413 -4.70 -5.54 -18.03
N LEU A 414 -5.14 -4.34 -18.36
CA LEU A 414 -4.75 -3.61 -19.57
C LEU A 414 -3.89 -2.42 -19.17
N GLU A 415 -2.65 -2.40 -19.60
CA GLU A 415 -1.80 -1.21 -19.49
C GLU A 415 -1.91 -0.44 -20.80
N VAL A 416 -2.54 0.73 -20.75
CA VAL A 416 -2.72 1.62 -21.89
C VAL A 416 -1.87 2.85 -21.66
N ARG A 417 -0.86 3.05 -22.52
CA ARG A 417 0.08 4.15 -22.33
C ARG A 417 0.80 4.54 -23.60
N ASP A 418 0.82 5.83 -23.92
CA ASP A 418 1.52 6.36 -25.10
C ASP A 418 1.13 5.54 -26.37
N GLY A 419 -0.16 5.23 -26.52
CA GLY A 419 -0.68 4.42 -27.62
C GLY A 419 -0.38 2.91 -27.52
N LEU A 420 0.51 2.45 -26.65
CA LEU A 420 0.79 1.04 -26.40
C LEU A 420 -0.30 0.43 -25.51
N VAL A 421 -0.78 -0.75 -25.90
CA VAL A 421 -1.72 -1.56 -25.13
C VAL A 421 -1.08 -2.91 -24.84
N ARG A 422 -0.79 -3.19 -23.57
CA ARG A 422 -0.37 -4.51 -23.10
C ARG A 422 -1.52 -5.21 -22.39
N VAL A 423 -1.75 -6.46 -22.78
CA VAL A 423 -2.87 -7.26 -22.29
C VAL A 423 -2.36 -8.38 -21.42
N TYR A 424 -2.74 -8.37 -20.14
CA TYR A 424 -2.41 -9.40 -19.18
C TYR A 424 -3.66 -10.15 -18.75
N LEU A 425 -3.61 -11.48 -18.81
CA LEU A 425 -4.66 -12.37 -18.30
C LEU A 425 -4.09 -13.20 -17.15
N ASN A 426 -4.68 -13.07 -15.96
CA ASN A 426 -4.24 -13.73 -14.73
C ASN A 426 -2.73 -13.55 -14.48
N GLY A 427 -2.23 -12.32 -14.69
CA GLY A 427 -0.82 -11.93 -14.50
C GLY A 427 0.12 -12.26 -15.68
N LEU A 428 -0.33 -12.98 -16.71
CA LEU A 428 0.50 -13.35 -17.86
C LEU A 428 0.26 -12.39 -19.03
N LEU A 429 1.33 -11.84 -19.62
CA LEU A 429 1.24 -11.07 -20.86
C LEU A 429 0.80 -11.99 -22.00
N VAL A 430 -0.37 -11.70 -22.58
CA VAL A 430 -1.03 -12.52 -23.61
C VAL A 430 -1.16 -11.80 -24.95
N ASN A 431 -1.12 -10.47 -24.98
CA ASN A 431 -1.07 -9.72 -26.24
C ASN A 431 -0.45 -8.32 -26.06
N GLU A 432 -0.02 -7.74 -27.16
CA GLU A 432 0.48 -6.36 -27.21
C GLU A 432 0.11 -5.73 -28.56
N ALA A 433 -0.35 -4.48 -28.55
CA ALA A 433 -0.61 -3.70 -29.76
C ALA A 433 -0.28 -2.22 -29.55
N VAL A 434 0.04 -1.53 -30.64
CA VAL A 434 0.26 -0.08 -30.66
C VAL A 434 -0.88 0.56 -31.45
N GLY A 435 -1.74 1.31 -30.77
CA GLY A 435 -2.85 2.09 -31.32
C GLY A 435 -2.49 3.57 -31.49
N HIS A 436 -3.44 4.45 -31.20
CA HIS A 436 -3.26 5.89 -31.24
C HIS A 436 -3.06 6.50 -29.84
N GLU A 437 -2.44 7.67 -29.78
CA GLU A 437 -2.20 8.46 -28.57
C GLU A 437 -3.28 9.55 -28.44
N LYS A 438 -4.50 9.15 -28.05
CA LYS A 438 -5.61 10.09 -27.81
C LYS A 438 -6.49 9.58 -26.67
N PRO A 439 -7.13 10.48 -25.91
CA PRO A 439 -8.21 10.11 -25.00
C PRO A 439 -9.33 9.37 -25.73
N GLY A 440 -9.85 8.32 -25.09
CA GLY A 440 -10.98 7.56 -25.59
C GLY A 440 -11.76 6.91 -24.46
N ARG A 441 -12.96 6.44 -24.77
CA ARG A 441 -13.81 5.77 -23.78
C ARG A 441 -13.38 4.33 -23.58
N ILE A 442 -13.76 3.77 -22.43
CA ILE A 442 -13.67 2.35 -22.13
C ILE A 442 -15.08 1.76 -22.25
N LEU A 443 -15.19 0.56 -22.79
CA LEU A 443 -16.48 -0.13 -22.91
C LEU A 443 -16.40 -1.60 -22.54
N LEU A 444 -17.53 -2.14 -22.08
CA LEU A 444 -17.77 -3.57 -21.90
C LEU A 444 -18.78 -4.03 -22.94
N ARG A 445 -18.41 -4.99 -23.78
CA ARG A 445 -19.26 -5.50 -24.85
C ARG A 445 -20.35 -6.42 -24.32
N GLU A 446 -21.55 -6.23 -24.88
CA GLU A 446 -22.69 -7.11 -24.72
C GLU A 446 -22.92 -7.86 -26.04
N GLU A 447 -22.63 -9.16 -26.05
CA GLU A 447 -23.04 -10.07 -27.11
C GLU A 447 -24.24 -10.92 -26.64
N ARG A 448 -24.46 -12.10 -27.23
CA ARG A 448 -25.61 -12.99 -26.90
C ARG A 448 -25.42 -13.84 -25.66
N SER A 449 -24.44 -13.51 -24.83
CA SER A 449 -24.01 -14.34 -23.72
C SER A 449 -23.86 -13.54 -22.42
N LYS A 450 -23.94 -14.24 -21.29
CA LYS A 450 -23.82 -13.62 -19.97
C LYS A 450 -22.37 -13.65 -19.50
N LEU A 451 -21.85 -12.47 -19.17
CA LEU A 451 -20.62 -12.25 -18.43
C LEU A 451 -20.93 -11.47 -17.15
N GLU A 452 -20.12 -11.71 -16.13
CA GLU A 452 -20.23 -11.04 -14.85
C GLU A 452 -18.93 -10.32 -14.52
N PHE A 453 -19.05 -9.15 -13.90
CA PHE A 453 -17.92 -8.31 -13.52
C PHE A 453 -18.08 -7.89 -12.07
N ARG A 454 -17.02 -8.01 -11.26
CA ARG A 454 -17.04 -7.55 -9.86
C ARG A 454 -16.11 -6.37 -9.58
N GLN A 455 -15.15 -6.12 -10.47
CA GLN A 455 -14.19 -5.04 -10.36
C GLN A 455 -13.93 -4.48 -11.74
N VAL A 456 -14.04 -3.16 -11.87
CA VAL A 456 -13.59 -2.38 -13.02
C VAL A 456 -12.95 -1.13 -12.45
N THR A 457 -11.62 -1.16 -12.31
CA THR A 457 -10.84 -0.11 -11.64
C THR A 457 -9.81 0.45 -12.59
N LEU A 458 -9.76 1.78 -12.66
CA LEU A 458 -8.82 2.52 -13.47
C LEU A 458 -7.82 3.25 -12.57
N LEU A 459 -6.53 3.09 -12.85
CA LEU A 459 -5.47 3.86 -12.25
C LEU A 459 -4.92 4.79 -13.33
N PRO A 460 -5.12 6.12 -13.24
CA PRO A 460 -4.52 7.04 -14.17
C PRO A 460 -3.00 6.91 -14.09
N VAL A 461 -2.35 6.66 -15.22
CA VAL A 461 -0.88 6.62 -15.33
C VAL A 461 -0.40 7.69 -16.30
N GLY A 462 -1.11 8.80 -16.39
CA GLY A 462 -0.71 9.99 -17.13
C GLY A 462 -1.64 11.13 -16.71
N GLY A 463 -1.15 12.35 -16.79
CA GLY A 463 -1.85 13.55 -16.34
C GLY A 463 -1.70 14.69 -17.33
#